data_AF-A0A1J7CGB5-F1
#
_entry.id   AF-A0A1J7CGB5-F1
#
_cell.length_a   1.000
_cell.length_b   1.000
_cell.length_c   1.000
_cell.angle_alpha   90.00
_cell.angle_beta   90.00
_cell.angle_gamma   90.00
#
_symmetry.space_group_name_H-M   'P 1'
#
loop_
_entity.id
_entity.type
_entity.pdbx_description
1 polymer ?
#
loop_
_entity_poly.entity_id
_entity_poly.type
_entity_poly.pdbx_seq_one_letter_code
_entity_poly.pdbx_strand_id
1 'polypeptide(L)'
;MTLVYFLTGSYKDQDNDFELTISIPEKSSGKSQFVLVLNDLSSPDTLSWQTEKPAFLLGLDALDEFLIENSITLYSKILTTEFRDQSVDKELEGFILNRLEY
;
A
#
# COMPACT_ATOMS: atom_id res chain seq x y z
N MET A 1 5.15 -0.57 14.85
CA MET A 1 4.67 0.77 14.40
C MET A 1 3.75 0.58 13.20
N THR A 2 2.67 1.36 13.08
CA THR A 2 1.74 1.25 11.95
C THR A 2 1.63 2.59 11.23
N LEU A 3 1.74 2.57 9.91
CA LEU A 3 1.51 3.69 9.01
C LEU A 3 0.24 3.44 8.21
N VAL A 4 -0.53 4.47 7.93
CA VAL A 4 -1.75 4.41 7.11
C VAL A 4 -1.65 5.51 6.07
N TYR A 5 -1.93 5.15 4.83
CA TYR A 5 -1.94 6.05 3.69
C TYR A 5 -3.32 6.00 3.05
N PHE A 6 -3.88 7.17 2.78
CA PHE A 6 -4.97 7.33 1.84
C PHE A 6 -4.38 7.43 0.43
N LEU A 7 -4.89 6.63 -0.50
CA LEU A 7 -4.42 6.56 -1.87
C LEU A 7 -5.57 6.90 -2.81
N THR A 8 -5.33 7.74 -3.80
CA THR A 8 -6.27 7.90 -4.93
C THR A 8 -5.82 7.00 -6.07
N GLY A 9 -6.78 6.41 -6.77
CA GLY A 9 -6.49 5.52 -7.87
C GLY A 9 -7.70 5.31 -8.77
N SER A 10 -7.60 4.35 -9.67
CA SER A 10 -8.73 3.84 -10.41
C SER A 10 -8.80 2.32 -10.33
N TYR A 11 -10.01 1.78 -10.23
CA TYR A 11 -10.28 0.35 -10.34
C TYR A 11 -11.34 0.13 -11.42
N LYS A 12 -11.01 -0.66 -12.45
CA LYS A 12 -11.91 -0.90 -13.60
C LYS A 12 -12.44 0.40 -14.24
N ASP A 13 -11.52 1.33 -14.49
CA ASP A 13 -11.77 2.64 -15.12
C ASP A 13 -12.71 3.57 -14.34
N GLN A 14 -12.90 3.32 -13.04
CA GLN A 14 -13.62 4.21 -12.13
C GLN A 14 -12.64 4.80 -11.11
N ASP A 15 -12.83 6.07 -10.76
CA ASP A 15 -12.06 6.70 -9.68
C ASP A 15 -12.42 6.03 -8.35
N ASN A 16 -11.41 5.56 -7.65
CA ASN A 16 -11.54 4.84 -6.39
C ASN A 16 -10.58 5.43 -5.34
N ASP A 17 -11.05 5.40 -4.11
CA ASP A 17 -10.26 5.74 -2.94
C ASP A 17 -9.82 4.45 -2.26
N PHE A 18 -8.54 4.37 -1.89
CA PHE A 18 -7.99 3.22 -1.19
C PHE A 18 -7.33 3.63 0.11
N GLU A 19 -7.26 2.68 1.05
CA GLU A 19 -6.47 2.79 2.25
C GLU A 19 -5.38 1.72 2.24
N LEU A 20 -4.12 2.12 2.40
CA LEU A 20 -2.99 1.22 2.57
C LEU A 20 -2.46 1.34 3.99
N THR A 21 -2.58 0.26 4.76
CA THR A 21 -1.99 0.12 6.08
C THR A 21 -0.69 -0.68 5.99
N ILE A 22 0.37 -0.16 6.62
CA ILE A 22 1.71 -0.78 6.68
C ILE A 22 2.09 -0.97 8.14
N SER A 23 2.15 -2.22 8.59
CA SER A 23 2.67 -2.58 9.92
C SER A 23 4.16 -2.86 9.82
N ILE A 24 4.96 -2.02 10.47
CA ILE A 24 6.42 -2.11 10.53
C ILE A 24 6.79 -2.95 11.77
N PRO A 25 7.56 -4.05 11.59
CA PRO A 25 7.92 -4.93 12.68
C PRO A 25 8.77 -4.21 13.72
N GLU A 26 8.46 -4.42 14.99
CA GLU A 26 9.31 -3.98 16.08
C GLU A 26 10.49 -4.95 16.23
N LYS A 27 11.71 -4.42 16.35
CA LYS A 27 12.94 -5.22 16.46
C LYS A 27 12.94 -6.21 17.63
N SER A 28 12.02 -6.06 18.60
CA SER A 28 11.94 -6.84 19.84
C SER A 28 10.95 -8.02 19.80
N SER A 29 10.03 -8.11 18.84
CA SER A 29 8.83 -8.96 18.99
C SER A 29 8.89 -10.34 18.31
N GLY A 30 10.02 -10.73 17.72
CA GLY A 30 10.17 -12.04 17.05
C GLY A 30 9.36 -12.21 15.76
N LYS A 31 8.39 -11.33 15.48
CA LYS A 31 7.75 -11.16 14.17
C LYS A 31 8.50 -10.08 13.39
N SER A 32 9.45 -10.50 12.57
CA SER A 32 10.30 -9.61 11.77
C SER A 32 9.75 -9.36 10.37
N GLN A 33 8.43 -9.28 10.20
CA GLN A 33 7.80 -9.14 8.89
C GLN A 33 6.95 -7.87 8.80
N PHE A 34 6.96 -7.27 7.62
CA PHE A 34 6.07 -6.18 7.23
C PHE A 34 4.71 -6.77 6.86
N VAL A 35 3.65 -6.17 7.36
CA VAL A 35 2.27 -6.49 6.95
C VAL A 35 1.72 -5.32 6.16
N LEU A 36 1.29 -5.55 4.93
CA LEU A 36 0.62 -4.55 4.11
C LEU A 36 -0.83 -4.98 3.93
N VAL A 37 -1.76 -4.03 4.05
CA VAL A 37 -3.19 -4.24 3.84
C VAL A 37 -3.72 -3.11 2.97
N LEU A 38 -4.29 -3.42 1.81
CA LEU A 38 -4.96 -2.48 0.91
C LEU A 38 -6.46 -2.72 0.97
N ASN A 39 -7.25 -1.65 1.17
CA ASN A 39 -8.71 -1.69 1.12
C ASN A 39 -9.24 -0.67 0.11
N ASP A 40 -10.22 -1.06 -0.71
CA ASP A 40 -11.01 -0.15 -1.54
C ASP A 40 -12.17 0.45 -0.73
N LEU A 41 -12.19 1.77 -0.55
CA LEU A 41 -13.17 2.48 0.26
C LEU A 41 -14.46 2.81 -0.49
N SER A 42 -14.57 2.41 -1.76
CA SER A 42 -15.61 2.91 -2.68
C SER A 42 -16.91 2.09 -2.64
N SER A 43 -16.93 0.92 -2.01
CA SER A 43 -18.08 0.01 -1.98
C SER A 43 -18.17 -0.85 -0.71
N PRO A 44 -19.37 -1.25 -0.26
CA PRO A 44 -19.56 -2.22 0.81
C PRO A 44 -19.01 -3.63 0.49
N ASP A 45 -18.85 -3.98 -0.79
CA ASP A 45 -18.12 -5.18 -1.23
C ASP A 45 -16.64 -4.83 -1.43
N THR A 46 -16.02 -4.40 -0.33
CA THR A 46 -14.66 -3.84 -0.24
C THR A 46 -13.63 -4.83 -0.78
N LEU A 47 -12.97 -4.49 -1.90
CA LEU A 47 -11.80 -5.23 -2.34
C LEU A 47 -10.71 -5.07 -1.27
N SER A 48 -10.29 -6.17 -0.66
CA SER A 48 -9.25 -6.17 0.37
C SER A 48 -8.12 -7.12 -0.02
N TRP A 49 -6.89 -6.65 0.10
CA TRP A 49 -5.68 -7.41 -0.12
C TRP A 49 -4.77 -7.29 1.08
N GLN A 50 -4.12 -8.40 1.44
CA GLN A 50 -3.16 -8.44 2.53
C GLN A 50 -1.97 -9.31 2.17
N THR A 51 -0.77 -8.88 2.55
CA THR A 51 0.43 -9.71 2.49
C THR A 51 1.30 -9.56 3.73
N GLU A 52 2.13 -10.57 3.98
CA GLU A 52 3.16 -10.58 5.00
C GLU A 52 4.50 -10.92 4.35
N LYS A 53 5.50 -10.03 4.47
CA LYS A 53 6.80 -10.19 3.80
C LYS A 53 7.94 -9.80 4.73
N PRO A 54 9.12 -10.44 4.60
CA PRO A 54 10.27 -10.13 5.46
C PRO A 54 10.90 -8.76 5.16
N ALA A 55 10.57 -8.13 4.04
CA ALA A 55 11.06 -6.82 3.65
C ALA A 55 9.93 -6.00 3.00
N PHE A 56 9.96 -4.68 3.18
CA PHE A 56 8.95 -3.77 2.63
C PHE A 56 8.87 -3.83 1.10
N LEU A 57 10.02 -3.82 0.41
CA LEU A 57 10.08 -3.90 -1.06
C LEU A 57 9.40 -5.16 -1.62
N LEU A 58 9.60 -6.31 -0.99
CA LEU A 58 8.91 -7.56 -1.39
C LEU A 58 7.39 -7.48 -1.17
N GLY A 59 6.94 -6.64 -0.23
CA GLY A 59 5.54 -6.31 -0.04
C GLY A 59 5.01 -5.42 -1.16
N LEU A 60 5.80 -4.44 -1.61
CA LEU A 60 5.47 -3.61 -2.77
C LEU A 60 5.44 -4.42 -4.07
N ASP A 61 6.37 -5.35 -4.28
CA ASP A 61 6.34 -6.25 -5.44
C ASP A 61 5.05 -7.09 -5.47
N ALA A 62 4.64 -7.65 -4.32
CA ALA A 62 3.40 -8.41 -4.23
C ALA A 62 2.14 -7.53 -4.38
N LEU A 63 2.20 -6.28 -3.91
CA LEU A 63 1.16 -5.30 -4.17
C LEU A 63 1.08 -4.98 -5.67
N ASP A 64 2.23 -4.84 -6.34
CA ASP A 64 2.33 -4.56 -7.77
C ASP A 64 1.58 -5.60 -8.60
N GLU A 65 1.88 -6.88 -8.34
CA GLU A 65 1.22 -8.04 -8.93
C GLU A 65 -0.29 -7.98 -8.73
N PHE A 66 -0.74 -7.78 -7.49
CA PHE A 66 -2.17 -7.68 -7.17
C PHE A 66 -2.87 -6.55 -7.93
N LEU A 67 -2.27 -5.36 -7.96
CA LEU A 67 -2.83 -4.20 -8.66
C LEU A 67 -2.93 -4.46 -10.18
N ILE A 68 -1.92 -5.09 -10.78
CA ILE A 68 -1.93 -5.47 -12.20
C ILE A 68 -3.05 -6.48 -12.50
N GLU A 69 -3.13 -7.56 -11.69
CA GLU A 69 -4.15 -8.60 -11.86
C GLU A 69 -5.58 -8.05 -11.76
N ASN A 70 -5.78 -7.00 -10.96
CA ASN A 70 -7.09 -6.38 -10.72
C ASN A 70 -7.33 -5.10 -11.53
N SER A 71 -6.43 -4.73 -12.44
CA SER A 71 -6.53 -3.50 -13.25
C SER A 71 -6.73 -2.26 -12.37
N ILE A 72 -5.86 -2.12 -11.36
CA ILE A 72 -5.81 -0.99 -10.44
C ILE A 72 -4.60 -0.12 -10.77
N THR A 73 -4.84 1.19 -10.85
CA THR A 73 -3.78 2.20 -11.00
C THR A 73 -3.85 3.13 -9.80
N LEU A 74 -2.70 3.42 -9.18
CA LEU A 74 -2.60 4.36 -8.06
C LEU A 74 -1.97 5.65 -8.56
N TYR A 75 -2.54 6.80 -8.18
CA TYR A 75 -2.12 8.12 -8.65
C TYR A 75 -1.39 8.93 -7.59
N SER A 76 -1.80 8.81 -6.33
CA SER A 76 -1.23 9.60 -5.25
C SER A 76 -1.33 8.90 -3.91
N LYS A 77 -0.59 9.42 -2.93
CA LYS A 77 -0.68 9.01 -1.54
C LYS A 77 -0.70 10.21 -0.60
N ILE A 78 -1.38 10.05 0.52
CA ILE A 78 -1.41 11.00 1.63
C ILE A 78 -1.23 10.19 2.92
N LEU A 79 -0.17 10.47 3.68
CA LEU A 79 0.02 9.86 5.00
C LEU A 79 -1.05 10.38 5.96
N THR A 80 -1.81 9.48 6.58
CA THR A 80 -2.90 9.84 7.52
C THR A 80 -2.56 9.55 8.97
N THR A 81 -1.47 8.82 9.26
CA THR A 81 -0.99 8.60 10.63
C THR A 81 -0.09 9.72 11.13
N GLU A 82 -0.06 9.91 12.45
CA GLU A 82 0.87 10.83 13.13
C GLU A 82 2.32 10.34 13.09
N PHE A 83 2.53 9.02 12.95
CA PHE A 83 3.84 8.42 12.86
C PHE A 83 4.37 8.48 11.43
N ARG A 84 5.68 8.66 11.30
CA ARG A 84 6.36 8.78 10.01
C ARG A 84 7.59 7.87 9.96
N ASP A 85 7.73 7.17 8.85
CA ASP A 85 8.98 6.49 8.48
C ASP A 85 9.42 7.01 7.11
N GLN A 86 10.52 7.76 7.08
CA GLN A 86 11.01 8.38 5.85
C GLN A 86 11.40 7.36 4.78
N SER A 87 11.83 6.16 5.18
CA SER A 87 12.21 5.12 4.24
C SER A 87 10.96 4.56 3.57
N VAL A 88 9.95 4.19 4.36
CA VAL A 88 8.66 3.72 3.83
C VAL A 88 8.00 4.79 2.95
N ASP A 89 8.02 6.05 3.39
CA ASP A 89 7.50 7.17 2.61
C ASP A 89 8.16 7.24 1.23
N LYS A 90 9.49 7.24 1.17
CA LYS A 90 10.22 7.39 -0.08
C LYS A 90 9.98 6.22 -1.02
N GLU A 91 10.05 5.00 -0.51
CA GLU A 91 9.85 3.79 -1.32
C GLU A 91 8.41 3.72 -1.86
N LEU A 92 7.39 4.07 -1.06
CA LEU A 92 6.00 4.10 -1.52
C LEU A 92 5.75 5.22 -2.54
N GLU A 93 6.39 6.38 -2.39
CA GLU A 93 6.33 7.46 -3.41
C GLU A 93 6.91 7.00 -4.74
N GLY A 94 8.12 6.41 -4.72
CA GLY A 94 8.76 5.89 -5.91
C GLY A 94 7.93 4.79 -6.59
N PHE A 95 7.32 3.90 -5.80
CA PHE A 95 6.41 2.88 -6.29
C PHE A 95 5.23 3.45 -7.09
N ILE A 96 4.56 4.47 -6.55
CA ILE A 96 3.41 5.11 -7.22
C ILE A 96 3.86 5.83 -8.49
N LEU A 97 4.91 6.66 -8.40
CA LEU A 97 5.38 7.46 -9.54
C LEU A 97 5.85 6.58 -10.71
N ASN A 98 6.58 5.49 -10.42
CA ASN A 98 7.06 4.58 -11.45
C ASN A 98 5.92 3.93 -12.24
N ARG A 99 4.71 3.77 -11.67
CA ARG A 99 3.55 3.21 -12.37
C ARG A 99 2.84 4.22 -13.29
N LEU A 100 3.12 5.52 -13.14
CA LEU A 100 2.55 6.57 -14.00
C LEU A 100 3.40 6.84 -15.25
N GLU A 101 4.66 6.39 -15.26
CA GLU A 101 5.59 6.58 -16.38
C GLU A 101 5.49 5.48 -17.46
N TYR A 102 4.62 4.48 -17.29
CA TYR A 102 4.33 3.40 -18.24
C TYR A 102 2.92 3.54 -18.83
#